data_AF-A0A4V4J8Y9-F1
#
_entry.id   AF-A0A4V4J8Y9-F1
#
_cell.length_a   1.000
_cell.length_b   1.000
_cell.length_c   1.000
_cell.angle_alpha   90.00
_cell.angle_beta   90.00
_cell.angle_gamma   90.00
#
_symmetry.space_group_name_H-M   'P 1'
#
loop_
_entity.id
_entity.type
_entity.pdbx_description
1 polymer ?
#
loop_
_entity_poly.entity_id
_entity_poly.type
_entity_poly.pdbx_seq_one_letter_code
_entity_poly.pdbx_strand_id
1 'polypeptide(L)'
;MGLIEAVYIYNERNNAIVTHTFTARPPPATTVLPLYLAHSEPRPSCIYLTATNPPTLLFSMLQDGLLFLSPCSTDTEPLVVLEFLHRVADALEEFLGAPLLASKLEANYDVIAQVLGEMCDGGLIGGTEANALRDVVDTPTWMGRLLGGVGLPGTSPALGPSQTPFSGMGSGGSGSLTPTLSTAGSQIPWRRNNVRHTSNEMYVDIVETLSVTYAPSGRPLAAFANGSIAFTSKVSGVPDLLLSLRAGSGPGAEKVKRTMERPVFHPCVRLARWRDHAELSFVPPDGRFVLAGYDVDLLDPSASPLSAKAQDLNLPASIEIKTGLGATGSDFEVRLTVSHRFYTGSRGASSSSGIGSAAASSLSNNLGARPSTLRGNSGEAKAPALEDLTVSIPISSFVRNISDLRATKGEAHWSPGDTAIEWRISAKEAAAISSAGCVLRCSVVGESEDDEMGTSLSNGMKASTYDYDDDYQTDTPKPKSSSNNTANNAAGDKKKTRQNAVLMPGSASLSFGVKGWLASGLKVDSLVIDTKRSKGLGEGVRPYKGVKYLTVSRKGIEVRC
;
A
#
# COMPACT_ATOMS: atom_id res chain seq x y z
N MET A 1 30.54 -19.05 7.08
CA MET A 1 29.24 -19.66 7.44
C MET A 1 28.21 -19.08 6.49
N GLY A 2 27.30 -19.89 5.96
CA GLY A 2 26.20 -19.38 5.13
C GLY A 2 25.25 -18.53 5.96
N LEU A 3 24.72 -17.47 5.37
CA LEU A 3 23.86 -16.47 5.99
C LEU A 3 22.40 -16.96 6.13
N ILE A 4 21.92 -17.71 5.14
CA ILE A 4 20.55 -18.23 5.06
C ILE A 4 20.59 -19.76 5.21
N GLU A 5 19.89 -20.32 6.20
CA GLU A 5 19.89 -21.78 6.41
C GLU A 5 18.79 -22.48 5.62
N ALA A 6 17.58 -21.91 5.62
CA ALA A 6 16.43 -22.46 4.91
C ALA A 6 15.36 -21.39 4.63
N VAL A 7 14.47 -21.70 3.69
CA VAL A 7 13.22 -20.98 3.46
C VAL A 7 12.06 -21.97 3.57
N TYR A 8 11.09 -21.62 4.42
CA TYR A 8 9.84 -22.35 4.59
C TYR A 8 8.67 -21.42 4.19
N ILE A 9 7.76 -21.92 3.36
CA ILE A 9 6.55 -21.18 2.98
C ILE A 9 5.34 -21.99 3.41
N TYR A 10 4.41 -21.34 4.12
CA TYR A 10 3.16 -21.92 4.58
C TYR A 10 1.97 -21.22 3.93
N ASN A 11 0.91 -21.97 3.67
CA ASN A 11 -0.36 -21.40 3.24
C ASN A 11 -1.20 -20.86 4.42
N GLU A 12 -2.35 -20.27 4.12
CA GLU A 12 -3.30 -19.70 5.11
C GLU A 12 -3.78 -20.72 6.17
N ARG A 13 -3.69 -22.02 5.87
CA ARG A 13 -4.04 -23.10 6.80
C ARG A 13 -2.84 -23.61 7.60
N ASN A 14 -1.71 -22.91 7.54
CA ASN A 14 -0.44 -23.26 8.16
C ASN A 14 0.15 -24.60 7.68
N ASN A 15 -0.18 -25.06 6.47
CA ASN A 15 0.50 -26.21 5.86
C ASN A 15 1.75 -25.74 5.13
N ALA A 16 2.89 -26.42 5.37
CA ALA A 16 4.15 -26.14 4.68
C ALA A 16 4.04 -26.59 3.21
N ILE A 17 4.08 -25.64 2.28
CA ILE A 17 4.01 -25.87 0.83
C ILE A 17 5.39 -25.87 0.18
N VAL A 18 6.35 -25.11 0.74
CA VAL A 18 7.74 -25.12 0.31
C VAL A 18 8.61 -25.31 1.54
N THR A 19 9.53 -26.27 1.45
CA THR A 19 10.61 -26.46 2.40
C THR A 19 11.90 -26.61 1.60
N HIS A 20 12.79 -25.63 1.71
CA HIS A 20 14.05 -25.61 0.99
C HIS A 20 15.19 -25.29 1.96
N THR A 21 16.18 -26.16 2.05
CA THR A 21 17.32 -26.02 2.97
C THR A 21 18.59 -25.80 2.16
N PHE A 22 19.31 -24.71 2.44
CA PHE A 22 20.51 -24.32 1.73
C PHE A 22 21.79 -24.83 2.41
N THR A 23 21.82 -24.80 3.73
CA THR A 23 23.02 -25.16 4.50
C THR A 23 22.67 -25.60 5.91
N ALA A 24 23.69 -26.08 6.63
CA ALA A 24 23.58 -26.53 8.02
C ALA A 24 22.49 -27.60 8.25
N ARG A 25 21.93 -27.63 9.47
CA ARG A 25 20.79 -28.47 9.85
C ARG A 25 19.78 -27.61 10.62
N PRO A 26 19.08 -26.68 9.95
CA PRO A 26 18.13 -25.80 10.60
C PRO A 26 17.00 -26.61 11.27
N PRO A 27 16.36 -26.06 12.31
CA PRO A 27 15.17 -26.68 12.91
C PRO A 27 14.09 -26.93 11.84
N PRO A 28 13.48 -28.12 11.78
CA PRO A 28 12.50 -28.44 10.74
C PRO A 28 11.29 -27.49 10.75
N ALA A 29 10.68 -27.28 9.57
CA ALA A 29 9.45 -26.51 9.41
C ALA A 29 8.36 -26.87 10.44
N THR A 30 8.15 -28.16 10.67
CA THR A 30 7.18 -28.69 11.65
C THR A 30 7.47 -28.30 13.11
N THR A 31 8.73 -27.99 13.43
CA THR A 31 9.16 -27.53 14.76
C THR A 31 9.05 -26.02 14.90
N VAL A 32 9.39 -25.27 13.84
CA VAL A 32 9.45 -23.80 13.86
C VAL A 32 8.06 -23.17 13.88
N LEU A 33 7.11 -23.68 13.10
CA LEU A 33 5.79 -23.09 12.95
C LEU A 33 5.01 -22.99 14.29
N PRO A 34 4.91 -24.05 15.13
CA PRO A 34 4.23 -23.94 16.43
C PRO A 34 4.85 -22.88 17.35
N LEU A 35 6.18 -22.75 17.32
CA LEU A 35 6.90 -21.75 18.12
C LEU A 35 6.62 -20.32 17.66
N TYR A 36 6.52 -20.11 16.34
CA TYR A 36 6.06 -18.85 15.77
C TYR A 36 4.63 -18.52 16.19
N LEU A 37 3.71 -19.47 16.03
CA LEU A 37 2.28 -19.28 16.33
C LEU A 37 1.99 -19.08 17.82
N ALA A 38 2.86 -19.56 18.72
CA ALA A 38 2.76 -19.33 20.16
C ALA A 38 2.89 -17.85 20.57
N HIS A 39 3.44 -16.99 19.71
CA HIS A 39 3.51 -15.56 19.94
C HIS A 39 2.17 -14.88 19.61
N SER A 40 1.73 -13.96 20.47
CA SER A 40 0.51 -13.17 20.28
C SER A 40 0.62 -12.23 19.08
N GLU A 41 -0.50 -11.98 18.40
CA GLU A 41 -0.56 -10.98 17.34
C GLU A 41 -0.62 -9.55 17.93
N PRO A 42 0.07 -8.56 17.33
CA PRO A 42 0.91 -8.66 16.12
C PRO A 42 2.27 -9.31 16.40
N ARG A 43 2.66 -10.27 15.55
CA ARG A 43 3.93 -11.00 15.69
C ARG A 43 5.08 -10.18 15.07
N PRO A 44 6.24 -10.07 15.76
CA PRO A 44 7.39 -9.37 15.21
C PRO A 44 8.04 -10.19 14.09
N SER A 45 8.65 -9.51 13.12
CA SER A 45 9.34 -10.14 11.97
C SER A 45 10.62 -10.89 12.32
N CYS A 46 11.10 -10.76 13.56
CA CYS A 46 12.26 -11.46 14.08
C CYS A 46 11.96 -11.96 15.50
N ILE A 47 12.09 -13.26 15.72
CA ILE A 47 11.79 -13.91 17.00
C ILE A 47 12.99 -14.78 17.39
N TYR A 48 13.46 -14.65 18.63
CA TYR A 48 14.49 -15.53 19.16
C TYR A 48 13.87 -16.78 19.79
N LEU A 49 14.12 -17.94 19.19
CA LEU A 49 13.60 -19.23 19.63
C LEU A 49 14.61 -19.94 20.52
N THR A 50 14.38 -19.89 21.84
CA THR A 50 15.20 -20.59 22.83
C THR A 50 14.90 -22.08 22.94
N ALA A 51 13.71 -22.51 22.47
CA ALA A 51 13.26 -23.90 22.51
C ALA A 51 13.86 -24.79 21.40
N THR A 52 14.59 -24.21 20.45
CA THR A 52 15.33 -24.96 19.43
C THR A 52 16.72 -25.32 19.94
N ASN A 53 17.34 -26.36 19.38
CA ASN A 53 18.71 -26.74 19.69
C ASN A 53 19.55 -26.82 18.39
N PRO A 54 20.43 -25.85 18.12
CA PRO A 54 20.74 -24.66 18.94
C PRO A 54 19.59 -23.62 18.97
N PRO A 55 19.59 -22.69 19.95
CA PRO A 55 18.71 -21.53 19.91
C PRO A 55 18.85 -20.78 18.58
N THR A 56 17.72 -20.43 17.95
CA THR A 56 17.67 -19.98 16.56
C THR A 56 16.90 -18.66 16.46
N LEU A 57 17.42 -17.70 15.69
CA LEU A 57 16.67 -16.53 15.25
C LEU A 57 15.74 -16.92 14.10
N LEU A 58 14.46 -16.63 14.23
CA LEU A 58 13.45 -16.87 13.21
C LEU A 58 13.04 -15.55 12.58
N PHE A 59 13.25 -15.43 11.27
CA PHE A 59 12.77 -14.31 10.47
C PHE A 59 11.45 -14.67 9.79
N SER A 60 10.49 -13.75 9.78
CA SER A 60 9.17 -13.98 9.22
C SER A 60 8.67 -12.81 8.37
N MET A 61 8.01 -13.16 7.26
CA MET A 61 7.35 -12.24 6.35
C MET A 61 5.99 -12.82 5.93
N LEU A 62 4.95 -11.97 5.85
CA LEU A 62 3.64 -12.35 5.35
C LEU A 62 3.39 -11.66 4.01
N GLN A 63 3.09 -12.41 2.95
CA GLN A 63 2.80 -11.88 1.62
C GLN A 63 1.73 -12.72 0.94
N ASP A 64 0.69 -12.09 0.37
CA ASP A 64 -0.44 -12.75 -0.30
C ASP A 64 -1.11 -13.88 0.52
N GLY A 65 -1.18 -13.72 1.84
CA GLY A 65 -1.71 -14.74 2.75
C GLY A 65 -0.77 -15.94 2.99
N LEU A 66 0.44 -15.91 2.42
CA LEU A 66 1.49 -16.90 2.64
C LEU A 66 2.47 -16.41 3.72
N LEU A 67 2.86 -17.31 4.60
CA LEU A 67 3.86 -17.06 5.65
C LEU A 67 5.21 -17.61 5.20
N PHE A 68 6.20 -16.74 5.07
CA PHE A 68 7.59 -17.08 4.80
C PHE A 68 8.36 -17.06 6.10
N LEU A 69 9.11 -18.13 6.37
CA LEU A 69 9.98 -18.26 7.54
C LEU A 69 11.41 -18.64 7.11
N SER A 70 12.39 -18.03 7.76
CA SER A 70 13.82 -18.37 7.59
C SER A 70 14.49 -18.50 8.96
N PRO A 71 14.91 -19.71 9.38
CA PRO A 71 15.71 -19.90 10.59
C PRO A 71 17.18 -19.52 10.36
N CYS A 72 17.83 -19.00 11.40
CA CYS A 72 19.25 -18.72 11.44
C CYS A 72 19.81 -19.05 12.83
N SER A 73 20.74 -19.99 12.90
CA SER A 73 21.40 -20.41 14.15
C SER A 73 22.64 -19.58 14.49
N THR A 74 23.05 -18.68 13.58
CA THR A 74 24.20 -17.79 13.74
C THR A 74 23.76 -16.34 13.80
N ASP A 75 24.56 -15.50 14.46
CA ASP A 75 24.35 -14.06 14.45
C ASP A 75 24.55 -13.50 13.02
N THR A 76 23.57 -12.76 12.54
CA THR A 76 23.42 -12.32 11.15
C THR A 76 22.69 -10.99 11.12
N GLU A 77 23.03 -10.11 10.18
CA GLU A 77 22.33 -8.84 9.98
C GLU A 77 20.84 -9.07 9.59
N PRO A 78 19.88 -8.69 10.45
CA PRO A 78 18.46 -9.02 10.27
C PRO A 78 17.87 -8.55 8.94
N LEU A 79 18.28 -7.35 8.49
CA LEU A 79 17.75 -6.75 7.26
C LEU A 79 18.15 -7.54 6.02
N VAL A 80 19.30 -8.21 6.04
CA VAL A 80 19.73 -9.03 4.88
C VAL A 80 18.82 -10.24 4.71
N VAL A 81 18.42 -10.89 5.81
CA VAL A 81 17.51 -12.05 5.76
C VAL A 81 16.10 -11.64 5.37
N LEU A 82 15.60 -10.54 5.95
CA LEU A 82 14.27 -10.02 5.63
C LEU A 82 14.18 -9.56 4.17
N GLU A 83 15.19 -8.83 3.68
CA GLU A 83 15.25 -8.41 2.28
C GLU A 83 15.37 -9.61 1.33
N PHE A 84 16.12 -10.64 1.71
CA PHE A 84 16.18 -11.89 0.96
C PHE A 84 14.82 -12.56 0.84
N LEU A 85 14.02 -12.62 1.93
CA LEU A 85 12.66 -13.17 1.87
C LEU A 85 11.75 -12.36 0.93
N HIS A 86 11.83 -11.02 0.98
CA HIS A 86 11.11 -10.15 0.05
C HIS A 86 11.55 -10.40 -1.41
N ARG A 87 12.85 -10.52 -1.66
CA ARG A 87 13.37 -10.85 -3.00
C ARG A 87 12.94 -12.22 -3.49
N VAL A 88 12.85 -13.21 -2.60
CA VAL A 88 12.33 -14.53 -2.96
C VAL A 88 10.88 -14.41 -3.42
N ALA A 89 10.04 -13.70 -2.68
CA ALA A 89 8.66 -13.48 -3.12
C ALA A 89 8.57 -12.73 -4.46
N ASP A 90 9.35 -11.65 -4.64
CA ASP A 90 9.41 -10.91 -5.91
C ASP A 90 9.83 -11.81 -7.09
N ALA A 91 10.84 -12.66 -6.89
CA ALA A 91 11.28 -13.62 -7.90
C ALA A 91 10.18 -14.65 -8.20
N LEU A 92 9.56 -15.23 -7.17
CA LEU A 92 8.47 -16.19 -7.37
C LEU A 92 7.28 -15.56 -8.11
N GLU A 93 6.95 -14.29 -7.86
CA GLU A 93 5.89 -13.59 -8.60
C GLU A 93 6.25 -13.40 -10.08
N GLU A 94 7.51 -13.14 -10.40
CA GLU A 94 7.98 -13.01 -11.77
C GLU A 94 7.86 -14.34 -12.56
N PHE A 95 8.10 -15.48 -11.90
CA PHE A 95 8.06 -16.81 -12.51
C PHE A 95 6.66 -17.44 -12.50
N LEU A 96 5.88 -17.25 -11.43
CA LEU A 96 4.58 -17.90 -11.21
C LEU A 96 3.38 -16.96 -11.42
N GLY A 97 3.65 -15.66 -11.56
CA GLY A 97 2.66 -14.59 -11.69
C GLY A 97 2.09 -14.13 -10.35
N ALA A 98 1.94 -12.82 -10.17
CA ALA A 98 1.28 -12.21 -9.01
C ALA A 98 -0.27 -12.33 -9.07
N PRO A 99 -0.97 -12.37 -7.92
CA PRO A 99 -0.42 -12.63 -6.59
C PRO A 99 0.07 -14.07 -6.45
N LEU A 100 0.95 -14.33 -5.48
CA LEU A 100 1.36 -15.68 -5.11
C LEU A 100 0.19 -16.42 -4.49
N LEU A 101 -0.11 -17.61 -5.02
CA LEU A 101 -1.16 -18.47 -4.51
C LEU A 101 -0.56 -19.81 -4.11
N ALA A 102 -1.04 -20.40 -3.02
CA ALA A 102 -0.58 -21.72 -2.57
C ALA A 102 -0.63 -22.78 -3.69
N SER A 103 -1.71 -22.79 -4.48
CA SER A 103 -1.87 -23.72 -5.61
C SER A 103 -0.85 -23.52 -6.72
N LYS A 104 -0.39 -22.29 -6.96
CA LYS A 104 0.68 -22.00 -7.94
C LYS A 104 2.01 -22.54 -7.45
N LEU A 105 2.29 -22.40 -6.16
CA LEU A 105 3.54 -22.88 -5.57
C LEU A 105 3.60 -24.42 -5.56
N GLU A 106 2.52 -25.07 -5.12
CA GLU A 106 2.41 -26.54 -5.10
C GLU A 106 2.55 -27.16 -6.50
N ALA A 107 2.04 -26.48 -7.54
CA ALA A 107 2.09 -26.97 -8.92
C ALA A 107 3.45 -26.78 -9.61
N ASN A 108 4.34 -25.91 -9.10
CA ASN A 108 5.58 -25.51 -9.79
C ASN A 108 6.82 -25.58 -8.86
N TYR A 109 6.89 -26.61 -8.00
CA TYR A 109 8.00 -26.75 -7.04
C TYR A 109 9.38 -26.89 -7.71
N ASP A 110 9.44 -27.49 -8.90
CA ASP A 110 10.63 -27.60 -9.72
C ASP A 110 11.22 -26.23 -10.09
N VAL A 111 10.38 -25.30 -10.53
CA VAL A 111 10.79 -23.91 -10.82
C VAL A 111 11.21 -23.19 -9.54
N ILE A 112 10.48 -23.38 -8.44
CA ILE A 112 10.81 -22.77 -7.14
C ILE A 112 12.19 -23.22 -6.66
N ALA A 113 12.48 -24.51 -6.74
CA ALA A 113 13.75 -25.07 -6.31
C ALA A 113 14.93 -24.52 -7.14
N GLN A 114 14.75 -24.34 -8.45
CA GLN A 114 15.75 -23.71 -9.31
C GLN A 114 15.95 -22.24 -8.94
N VAL A 115 14.87 -21.47 -8.77
CA VAL A 115 14.94 -20.05 -8.37
C VAL A 115 15.67 -19.90 -7.04
N LEU A 116 15.30 -20.68 -6.02
CA LEU A 116 15.93 -20.63 -4.71
C LEU A 116 17.41 -21.01 -4.78
N GLY A 117 17.76 -22.07 -5.52
CA GLY A 117 19.15 -22.51 -5.70
C GLY A 117 20.05 -21.49 -6.40
N GLU A 118 19.51 -20.75 -7.37
CA GLU A 118 20.25 -19.66 -8.03
C GLU A 118 20.37 -18.40 -7.14
N MET A 119 19.34 -18.12 -6.35
CA MET A 119 19.33 -16.97 -5.43
C MET A 119 20.23 -17.18 -4.22
N CYS A 120 20.42 -18.44 -3.78
CA CYS A 120 21.22 -18.77 -2.61
C CYS A 120 21.90 -20.14 -2.74
N ASP A 121 23.22 -20.15 -2.63
CA ASP A 121 24.04 -21.37 -2.68
C ASP A 121 24.83 -21.53 -1.37
N GLY A 122 24.69 -22.68 -0.71
CA GLY A 122 25.36 -22.96 0.56
C GLY A 122 25.05 -21.95 1.68
N GLY A 123 23.93 -21.23 1.57
CA GLY A 123 23.52 -20.15 2.45
C GLY A 123 24.10 -18.77 2.10
N LEU A 124 24.89 -18.65 1.03
CA LEU A 124 25.38 -17.38 0.52
C LEU A 124 24.39 -16.83 -0.51
N ILE A 125 24.00 -15.56 -0.36
CA ILE A 125 23.07 -14.90 -1.29
C ILE A 125 23.83 -14.57 -2.58
N GLY A 126 23.30 -15.03 -3.70
CA GLY A 126 23.80 -14.82 -5.05
C GLY A 126 22.99 -13.76 -5.81
N GLY A 127 22.59 -14.08 -7.04
CA GLY A 127 21.81 -13.18 -7.89
C GLY A 127 20.33 -13.18 -7.51
N THR A 128 19.82 -12.10 -6.93
CA THR A 128 18.40 -11.99 -6.52
C THR A 128 17.53 -11.19 -7.50
N GLU A 129 18.10 -10.75 -8.62
CA GLU A 129 17.39 -9.95 -9.63
C GLU A 129 16.53 -10.85 -10.52
N ALA A 130 15.20 -10.73 -10.41
CA ALA A 130 14.25 -11.57 -11.15
C ALA A 130 14.47 -11.54 -12.68
N ASN A 131 14.92 -10.40 -13.21
CA ASN A 131 15.27 -10.31 -14.62
C ASN A 131 16.50 -11.15 -14.99
N ALA A 132 17.56 -11.14 -14.17
CA ALA A 132 18.73 -11.98 -14.40
C ALA A 132 18.42 -13.47 -14.21
N LEU A 133 17.57 -13.80 -13.24
CA LEU A 133 17.20 -15.18 -12.95
C LEU A 133 16.53 -15.88 -14.14
N ARG A 134 15.77 -15.17 -14.98
CA ARG A 134 15.16 -15.77 -16.19
C ARG A 134 16.18 -16.20 -17.27
N ASP A 135 17.42 -15.73 -17.20
CA ASP A 135 18.46 -16.16 -18.14
C ASP A 135 19.10 -17.51 -17.71
N VAL A 136 18.91 -17.92 -16.45
CA VAL A 136 19.52 -19.13 -15.86
C VAL A 136 18.50 -20.18 -15.43
N VAL A 137 17.27 -19.77 -15.07
CA VAL A 137 16.19 -20.67 -14.65
C VAL A 137 15.40 -21.14 -15.86
N ASP A 138 15.37 -22.46 -16.06
CA ASP A 138 14.57 -23.09 -17.11
C ASP A 138 13.10 -23.10 -16.72
N THR A 139 12.28 -22.34 -17.44
CA THR A 139 10.82 -22.41 -17.28
C THR A 139 10.21 -23.37 -18.29
N PRO A 140 9.41 -24.37 -17.86
CA PRO A 140 8.70 -25.22 -18.80
C PRO A 140 7.77 -24.35 -19.69
N THR A 141 7.71 -24.68 -20.97
CA THR A 141 7.21 -23.84 -22.09
C THR A 141 5.70 -23.53 -22.05
N TRP A 142 5.01 -23.82 -20.96
CA TRP A 142 3.57 -23.60 -20.81
C TRP A 142 3.19 -22.11 -20.71
N MET A 143 4.10 -21.26 -20.20
CA MET A 143 3.93 -19.79 -20.18
C MET A 143 3.86 -19.14 -21.58
N GLY A 144 4.39 -19.82 -22.61
CA GLY A 144 4.30 -19.35 -24.00
C GLY A 144 2.90 -19.52 -24.62
N ARG A 145 2.03 -20.36 -24.05
CA ARG A 145 0.69 -20.65 -24.62
C ARG A 145 -0.39 -19.66 -24.20
N LEU A 146 -0.16 -18.88 -23.13
CA LEU A 146 -1.15 -17.90 -22.62
C LEU A 146 -1.01 -16.50 -23.24
N LEU A 147 -0.01 -16.27 -24.10
CA LEU A 147 0.24 -14.99 -24.77
C LEU A 147 0.13 -15.05 -26.31
N GLY A 148 -0.32 -16.18 -26.87
CA GLY A 148 -0.49 -16.38 -28.32
C GLY A 148 -1.77 -17.13 -28.73
N GLY A 149 -2.76 -17.22 -27.85
CA GLY A 149 -3.95 -18.06 -28.02
C GLY A 149 -5.18 -17.34 -28.58
N VAL A 150 -5.09 -16.73 -29.77
CA VAL A 150 -6.26 -16.48 -30.62
C VAL A 150 -5.90 -16.89 -32.04
N GLY A 151 -5.90 -18.20 -32.29
CA GLY A 151 -5.78 -18.80 -33.60
C GLY A 151 -7.07 -19.55 -33.94
N LEU A 152 -7.80 -19.04 -34.93
CA LEU A 152 -9.00 -19.62 -35.52
C LEU A 152 -8.74 -21.04 -36.05
N PRO A 153 -9.73 -21.96 -36.04
CA PRO A 153 -9.54 -23.32 -36.56
C PRO A 153 -9.78 -23.41 -38.08
N GLY A 154 -8.88 -24.11 -38.77
CA GLY A 154 -9.04 -24.65 -40.14
C GLY A 154 -8.35 -23.83 -41.23
N THR A 155 -7.67 -24.39 -42.25
CA THR A 155 -7.61 -25.76 -42.77
C THR A 155 -6.32 -25.99 -43.57
N SER A 156 -5.85 -27.24 -43.52
CA SER A 156 -5.02 -27.97 -44.49
C SER A 156 -3.48 -27.88 -44.48
N PRO A 157 -2.78 -29.01 -44.75
CA PRO A 157 -1.35 -29.19 -44.54
C PRO A 157 -0.54 -28.97 -45.83
N ALA A 158 0.66 -28.41 -45.70
CA ALA A 158 1.66 -28.46 -46.76
C ALA A 158 3.01 -28.88 -46.16
N LEU A 159 3.51 -30.02 -46.66
CA LEU A 159 4.81 -30.61 -46.37
C LEU A 159 5.93 -29.67 -46.82
N GLY A 160 6.82 -29.30 -45.91
CA GLY A 160 8.08 -28.59 -46.17
C GLY A 160 9.19 -29.20 -45.31
N PRO A 161 10.40 -29.43 -45.86
CA PRO A 161 11.38 -30.32 -45.26
C PRO A 161 12.06 -29.74 -44.01
N SER A 162 12.21 -30.62 -43.03
CA SER A 162 12.92 -30.46 -41.77
C SER A 162 14.36 -30.00 -41.95
N GLN A 163 14.70 -28.82 -41.41
CA GLN A 163 16.08 -28.51 -41.04
C GLN A 163 16.27 -28.82 -39.56
N THR A 164 16.79 -30.01 -39.31
CA THR A 164 17.46 -30.39 -38.07
C THR A 164 18.82 -29.69 -37.99
N PRO A 165 19.17 -28.95 -36.92
CA PRO A 165 20.55 -28.57 -36.68
C PRO A 165 21.22 -29.69 -35.88
N PHE A 166 21.54 -30.79 -36.55
CA PHE A 166 22.48 -31.78 -36.02
C PHE A 166 23.39 -32.24 -37.16
N SER A 167 24.45 -31.46 -37.41
CA SER A 167 25.65 -31.97 -38.09
C SER A 167 26.85 -31.12 -37.71
N GLY A 168 27.83 -31.79 -37.11
CA GLY A 168 29.09 -31.21 -36.65
C GLY A 168 29.92 -32.22 -35.85
N MET A 169 29.97 -33.48 -36.30
CA MET A 169 30.88 -34.48 -35.74
C MET A 169 32.26 -34.29 -36.36
N GLY A 170 33.12 -33.56 -35.65
CA GLY A 170 34.55 -33.44 -35.92
C GLY A 170 35.34 -33.79 -34.67
N SER A 171 35.73 -35.06 -34.57
CA SER A 171 36.83 -35.65 -33.80
C SER A 171 37.52 -34.83 -32.69
N GLY A 172 37.40 -35.33 -31.45
CA GLY A 172 38.52 -35.39 -30.50
C GLY A 172 38.64 -34.26 -29.48
N GLY A 173 37.91 -34.36 -28.38
CA GLY A 173 38.14 -33.54 -27.19
C GLY A 173 37.08 -33.82 -26.14
N SER A 174 37.49 -34.39 -25.01
CA SER A 174 36.64 -34.65 -23.84
C SER A 174 35.87 -33.39 -23.44
N GLY A 175 34.58 -33.33 -23.80
CA GLY A 175 33.68 -32.24 -23.47
C GLY A 175 33.35 -32.24 -21.99
N SER A 176 34.21 -31.59 -21.21
CA SER A 176 33.86 -31.09 -19.89
C SER A 176 32.61 -30.23 -20.04
N LEU A 177 31.53 -30.58 -19.33
CA LEU A 177 30.41 -29.69 -19.05
C LEU A 177 30.91 -28.58 -18.13
N THR A 178 31.73 -27.67 -18.65
CA THR A 178 31.96 -26.39 -17.99
C THR A 178 30.72 -25.55 -18.25
N PRO A 179 29.97 -25.12 -17.21
CA PRO A 179 29.04 -24.02 -17.41
C PRO A 179 29.89 -22.86 -17.94
N THR A 180 29.50 -22.27 -19.06
CA THR A 180 30.03 -20.97 -19.44
C THR A 180 29.50 -20.00 -18.41
N LEU A 181 30.20 -19.91 -17.28
CA LEU A 181 30.14 -18.79 -16.38
C LEU A 181 30.70 -17.62 -17.19
N SER A 182 29.86 -16.98 -17.99
CA SER A 182 30.11 -15.61 -18.43
C SER A 182 29.91 -14.71 -17.21
N THR A 183 30.83 -14.84 -16.24
CA THR A 183 31.12 -13.89 -15.16
C THR A 183 31.72 -12.58 -15.69
N ALA A 184 31.79 -12.38 -17.01
CA ALA A 184 31.69 -11.04 -17.57
C ALA A 184 30.22 -10.59 -17.43
N GLY A 185 29.80 -10.37 -16.18
CA GLY A 185 28.44 -9.95 -15.84
C GLY A 185 28.03 -8.77 -16.71
N SER A 186 26.80 -8.79 -17.22
CA SER A 186 26.18 -7.56 -17.69
C SER A 186 26.47 -6.48 -16.64
N GLN A 187 27.04 -5.34 -17.03
CA GLN A 187 27.25 -4.20 -16.11
C GLN A 187 25.93 -3.70 -15.50
N ILE A 188 24.79 -4.25 -15.94
CA ILE A 188 23.42 -3.89 -15.58
C ILE A 188 22.72 -5.19 -15.16
N PRO A 189 22.86 -5.63 -13.90
CA PRO A 189 22.35 -6.93 -13.44
C PRO A 189 20.82 -7.03 -13.47
N TRP A 190 20.10 -5.91 -13.37
CA TRP A 190 18.63 -5.88 -13.35
C TRP A 190 17.98 -5.87 -14.74
N ARG A 191 18.75 -5.90 -15.84
CA ARG A 191 18.22 -5.88 -17.20
C ARG A 191 18.90 -6.91 -18.09
N ARG A 192 18.10 -7.77 -18.72
CA ARG A 192 18.58 -8.78 -19.67
C ARG A 192 19.20 -8.17 -20.91
N ASN A 193 20.12 -8.90 -21.51
CA ASN A 193 20.60 -8.62 -22.84
C ASN A 193 19.53 -8.99 -23.88
N ASN A 194 19.49 -8.29 -25.02
CA ASN A 194 18.64 -8.62 -26.16
C ASN A 194 17.11 -8.63 -25.91
N VAL A 195 16.61 -7.86 -24.93
CA VAL A 195 15.17 -7.65 -24.74
C VAL A 195 14.52 -7.18 -26.04
N ARG A 196 13.40 -7.81 -26.44
CA ARG A 196 12.63 -7.47 -27.65
C ARG A 196 11.15 -7.39 -27.32
N HIS A 197 10.53 -6.29 -27.73
CA HIS A 197 9.09 -6.07 -27.63
C HIS A 197 8.53 -5.72 -29.00
N THR A 198 7.30 -6.17 -29.28
CA THR A 198 6.57 -5.84 -30.52
C THR A 198 6.12 -4.38 -30.54
N SER A 199 5.64 -3.87 -29.39
CA SER A 199 5.39 -2.46 -29.13
C SER A 199 6.32 -1.95 -28.04
N ASN A 200 6.84 -0.73 -28.21
CA ASN A 200 7.68 -0.10 -27.18
C ASN A 200 6.82 0.86 -26.36
N GLU A 201 6.77 0.66 -25.04
CA GLU A 201 5.87 1.40 -24.13
C GLU A 201 6.56 1.68 -22.79
N MET A 202 6.27 2.84 -22.22
CA MET A 202 6.74 3.25 -20.90
C MET A 202 5.62 3.91 -20.11
N TYR A 203 5.45 3.51 -18.85
CA TYR A 203 4.45 4.09 -17.96
C TYR A 203 5.09 4.52 -16.64
N VAL A 204 4.72 5.71 -16.17
CA VAL A 204 5.10 6.22 -14.84
C VAL A 204 3.83 6.36 -14.01
N ASP A 205 3.68 5.53 -13.00
CA ASP A 205 2.56 5.58 -12.08
C ASP A 205 3.07 6.10 -10.73
N ILE A 206 2.66 7.30 -10.34
CA ILE A 206 2.99 7.86 -9.01
C ILE A 206 1.78 7.66 -8.10
N VAL A 207 1.99 6.93 -7.01
CA VAL A 207 0.96 6.62 -6.01
C VAL A 207 1.37 7.20 -4.67
N GLU A 208 0.52 7.99 -4.06
CA GLU A 208 0.72 8.54 -2.71
C GLU A 208 -0.29 7.97 -1.74
N THR A 209 0.19 7.51 -0.59
CA THR A 209 -0.65 7.11 0.55
C THR A 209 -0.63 8.22 1.59
N LEU A 210 -1.81 8.73 1.97
CA LEU A 210 -1.93 9.80 2.96
C LEU A 210 -2.12 9.28 4.37
N SER A 211 -1.44 9.92 5.31
CA SER A 211 -1.64 9.76 6.75
C SER A 211 -1.74 11.14 7.40
N VAL A 212 -2.89 11.48 7.95
CA VAL A 212 -3.18 12.77 8.58
C VAL A 212 -3.85 12.53 9.92
N THR A 213 -3.37 13.20 10.96
CA THR A 213 -3.97 13.12 12.30
C THR A 213 -4.40 14.51 12.75
N TYR A 214 -5.66 14.67 13.11
CA TYR A 214 -6.20 15.89 13.68
C TYR A 214 -6.42 15.76 15.19
N ALA A 215 -6.11 16.83 15.92
CA ALA A 215 -6.48 16.99 17.30
C ALA A 215 -8.00 17.17 17.45
N PRO A 216 -8.57 16.95 18.65
CA PRO A 216 -9.98 17.27 18.93
C PRO A 216 -10.38 18.71 18.64
N SER A 217 -9.42 19.65 18.65
CA SER A 217 -9.64 21.04 18.28
C SER A 217 -9.80 21.28 16.77
N GLY A 218 -9.66 20.24 15.93
CA GLY A 218 -9.62 20.34 14.47
C GLY A 218 -8.27 20.78 13.90
N ARG A 219 -7.23 20.93 14.73
CA ARG A 219 -5.88 21.31 14.28
C ARG A 219 -5.13 20.07 13.76
N PRO A 220 -4.49 20.11 12.57
CA PRO A 220 -3.64 19.01 12.13
C PRO A 220 -2.41 18.89 13.05
N LEU A 221 -2.17 17.68 13.56
CA LEU A 221 -1.00 17.33 14.38
C LEU A 221 0.13 16.75 13.53
N ALA A 222 -0.24 15.97 12.51
CA ALA A 222 0.67 15.33 11.58
C ALA A 222 -0.02 15.19 10.22
N ALA A 223 0.71 15.40 9.12
CA ALA A 223 0.19 15.16 7.78
C ALA A 223 1.33 14.75 6.85
N PHE A 224 1.31 13.49 6.41
CA PHE A 224 2.34 12.90 5.59
C PHE A 224 1.74 12.29 4.32
N ALA A 225 2.49 12.33 3.23
CA ALA A 225 2.26 11.51 2.05
C ALA A 225 3.47 10.60 1.83
N ASN A 226 3.24 9.28 1.79
CA ASN A 226 4.25 8.32 1.38
C ASN A 226 4.04 8.00 -0.10
N GLY A 227 4.98 8.42 -0.94
CA GLY A 227 4.93 8.29 -2.38
C GLY A 227 5.75 7.11 -2.91
N SER A 228 5.22 6.44 -3.93
CA SER A 228 5.90 5.41 -4.70
C SER A 228 5.79 5.70 -6.19
N ILE A 229 6.93 5.73 -6.87
CA ILE A 229 7.03 5.86 -8.33
C ILE A 229 7.20 4.46 -8.91
N ALA A 230 6.10 3.87 -9.36
CA ALA A 230 6.14 2.63 -10.12
C ALA A 230 6.43 2.94 -11.60
N PHE A 231 7.36 2.20 -12.19
CA PHE A 231 7.74 2.34 -13.59
C PHE A 231 7.47 1.03 -14.33
N THR A 232 6.89 1.13 -15.52
CA THR A 232 6.78 0.00 -16.44
C THR A 232 7.60 0.30 -17.68
N SER A 233 8.59 -0.54 -17.97
CA SER A 233 9.40 -0.47 -19.19
C SER A 233 9.14 -1.70 -20.05
N LYS A 234 8.54 -1.51 -21.22
CA LYS A 234 8.47 -2.54 -22.27
C LYS A 234 9.16 -1.98 -23.49
N VAL A 235 10.49 -1.89 -23.43
CA VAL A 235 11.30 -1.26 -24.48
C VAL A 235 12.40 -2.22 -24.89
N SER A 236 12.60 -2.38 -26.19
CA SER A 236 13.64 -3.28 -26.72
C SER A 236 15.04 -2.74 -26.45
N GLY A 237 16.03 -3.63 -26.38
CA GLY A 237 17.44 -3.27 -26.16
C GLY A 237 17.71 -2.80 -24.73
N VAL A 238 18.63 -1.85 -24.59
CA VAL A 238 19.12 -1.28 -23.32
C VAL A 238 18.90 0.24 -23.39
N PRO A 239 17.72 0.75 -23.00
CA PRO A 239 17.40 2.17 -23.04
C PRO A 239 18.00 2.90 -21.84
N ASP A 240 18.66 4.03 -22.09
CA ASP A 240 19.12 4.96 -21.06
C ASP A 240 18.08 6.09 -20.92
N LEU A 241 17.46 6.20 -19.76
CA LEU A 241 16.34 7.10 -19.51
C LEU A 241 16.75 8.27 -18.61
N LEU A 242 16.09 9.40 -18.83
CA LEU A 242 16.12 10.58 -17.96
C LEU A 242 14.69 10.98 -17.63
N LEU A 243 14.33 10.86 -16.35
CA LEU A 243 13.04 11.30 -15.80
C LEU A 243 13.26 12.56 -14.95
N SER A 244 12.61 13.64 -15.35
CA SER A 244 12.59 14.91 -14.61
C SER A 244 11.22 15.09 -13.95
N LEU A 245 11.25 15.48 -12.68
CA LEU A 245 10.07 15.74 -11.87
C LEU A 245 9.93 17.24 -11.61
N ARG A 246 8.73 17.68 -11.24
CA ARG A 246 8.44 19.05 -10.80
C ARG A 246 7.50 19.04 -9.60
N ALA A 247 7.66 20.00 -8.70
CA ALA A 247 6.79 20.15 -7.54
C ALA A 247 6.08 21.53 -7.55
N GLY A 248 4.76 21.57 -7.69
CA GLY A 248 3.97 22.80 -7.75
C GLY A 248 4.22 23.69 -8.98
N SER A 249 4.00 25.02 -8.85
CA SER A 249 4.27 26.00 -9.93
C SER A 249 5.68 26.58 -9.78
N GLY A 250 6.61 26.09 -10.59
CA GLY A 250 7.97 26.61 -10.67
C GLY A 250 8.97 25.51 -11.01
N PRO A 251 9.92 25.75 -11.94
CA PRO A 251 11.05 24.84 -12.14
C PRO A 251 12.02 24.99 -10.96
N GLY A 252 12.55 23.89 -10.45
CA GLY A 252 13.57 23.94 -9.42
C GLY A 252 13.90 22.57 -8.84
N ALA A 253 15.10 22.08 -9.14
CA ALA A 253 15.66 20.87 -8.57
C ALA A 253 15.58 20.88 -7.03
N GLU A 254 15.82 22.03 -6.41
CA GLU A 254 15.74 22.20 -4.96
C GLU A 254 14.33 21.97 -4.40
N LYS A 255 13.29 22.40 -5.11
CA LYS A 255 11.92 22.17 -4.67
C LYS A 255 11.54 20.70 -4.77
N VAL A 256 11.99 20.01 -5.82
CA VAL A 256 11.79 18.56 -5.95
C VAL A 256 12.50 17.82 -4.82
N LYS A 257 13.75 18.17 -4.50
CA LYS A 257 14.50 17.59 -3.38
C LYS A 257 13.82 17.83 -2.03
N ARG A 258 13.21 19.01 -1.84
CA ARG A 258 12.48 19.34 -0.63
C ARG A 258 11.14 18.60 -0.52
N THR A 259 10.42 18.46 -1.64
CA THR A 259 9.17 17.69 -1.66
C THR A 259 9.45 16.20 -1.46
N MET A 260 10.47 15.63 -2.10
CA MET A 260 10.84 14.22 -1.94
C MET A 260 11.82 14.04 -0.78
N GLU A 261 11.31 14.00 0.45
CA GLU A 261 12.11 13.67 1.61
C GLU A 261 12.52 12.20 1.63
N ARG A 262 13.72 11.93 2.15
CA ARG A 262 14.29 10.58 2.35
C ARG A 262 14.04 9.65 1.15
N PRO A 263 14.39 10.06 -0.08
CA PRO A 263 14.06 9.27 -1.24
C PRO A 263 14.89 7.98 -1.25
N VAL A 264 14.22 6.86 -1.52
CA VAL A 264 14.84 5.55 -1.73
C VAL A 264 14.75 5.25 -3.21
N PHE A 265 15.85 4.82 -3.81
CA PHE A 265 15.92 4.56 -5.25
C PHE A 265 16.18 3.10 -5.54
N HIS A 266 15.60 2.62 -6.64
CA HIS A 266 16.05 1.36 -7.24
C HIS A 266 17.55 1.45 -7.59
N PRO A 267 18.32 0.36 -7.47
CA PRO A 267 19.75 0.34 -7.83
C PRO A 267 20.08 0.79 -9.26
N CYS A 268 19.07 0.87 -10.14
CA CYS A 268 19.22 1.33 -11.51
C CYS A 268 19.43 2.84 -11.65
N VAL A 269 19.12 3.61 -10.59
CA VAL A 269 19.22 5.07 -10.57
C VAL A 269 20.63 5.53 -10.25
N ARG A 270 21.15 6.43 -11.08
CA ARG A 270 22.46 7.04 -10.88
C ARG A 270 22.37 8.18 -9.86
N LEU A 271 22.73 7.88 -8.61
CA LEU A 271 22.63 8.81 -7.47
C LEU A 271 23.37 10.14 -7.67
N ALA A 272 24.49 10.15 -8.37
CA ALA A 272 25.24 11.39 -8.64
C ALA A 272 24.39 12.41 -9.43
N ARG A 273 23.65 11.95 -10.45
CA ARG A 273 22.78 12.82 -11.25
C ARG A 273 21.62 13.39 -10.42
N TRP A 274 21.02 12.55 -9.57
CA TRP A 274 19.97 12.97 -8.64
C TRP A 274 20.48 14.05 -7.67
N ARG A 275 21.63 13.84 -7.04
CA ARG A 275 22.22 14.79 -6.09
C ARG A 275 22.45 16.16 -6.73
N ASP A 276 22.97 16.19 -7.95
CA ASP A 276 23.41 17.42 -8.60
C ASP A 276 22.26 18.17 -9.29
N HIS A 277 21.28 17.44 -9.87
CA HIS A 277 20.24 18.03 -10.72
C HIS A 277 18.79 17.70 -10.31
N ALA A 278 18.57 16.84 -9.32
CA ALA A 278 17.26 16.26 -8.98
C ALA A 278 16.59 15.54 -10.17
N GLU A 279 17.40 14.94 -11.03
CA GLU A 279 16.95 14.16 -12.19
C GLU A 279 17.27 12.68 -12.00
N LEU A 280 16.34 11.81 -12.38
CA LEU A 280 16.51 10.36 -12.30
C LEU A 280 17.04 9.86 -13.64
N SER A 281 18.34 9.56 -13.68
CA SER A 281 18.98 8.90 -14.84
C SER A 281 19.20 7.42 -14.54
N PHE A 282 18.69 6.53 -15.39
CA PHE A 282 18.69 5.08 -15.15
C PHE A 282 18.54 4.25 -16.42
N VAL A 283 18.97 3.00 -16.35
CA VAL A 283 18.59 1.95 -17.32
C VAL A 283 17.56 1.06 -16.62
N PRO A 284 16.27 1.05 -17.01
CA PRO A 284 15.24 0.36 -16.26
C PRO A 284 15.37 -1.18 -16.37
N PRO A 285 15.02 -1.93 -15.32
CA PRO A 285 14.54 -3.31 -15.47
C PRO A 285 13.45 -3.41 -16.56
N ASP A 286 13.36 -4.57 -17.20
CA ASP A 286 12.23 -4.84 -18.10
C ASP A 286 10.99 -5.24 -17.30
N GLY A 287 9.81 -4.84 -17.74
CA GLY A 287 8.55 -5.05 -17.02
C GLY A 287 8.24 -3.94 -16.00
N ARG A 288 7.49 -4.30 -14.96
CA ARG A 288 7.03 -3.39 -13.89
C ARG A 288 7.97 -3.49 -12.70
N PHE A 289 8.41 -2.35 -12.16
CA PHE A 289 9.22 -2.28 -10.95
C PHE A 289 8.97 -0.96 -10.20
N VAL A 290 9.41 -0.87 -8.94
CA VAL A 290 9.40 0.39 -8.18
C VAL A 290 10.70 1.12 -8.45
N LEU A 291 10.61 2.31 -9.05
CA LEU A 291 11.78 3.14 -9.39
C LEU A 291 12.28 3.92 -8.17
N ALA A 292 11.36 4.49 -7.39
CA ALA A 292 11.69 5.27 -6.21
C ALA A 292 10.53 5.30 -5.20
N GLY A 293 10.86 5.38 -3.92
CA GLY A 293 9.95 5.76 -2.84
C GLY A 293 10.38 7.11 -2.24
N TYR A 294 9.44 7.87 -1.67
CA TYR A 294 9.72 9.14 -1.01
C TYR A 294 8.66 9.45 0.05
N ASP A 295 9.02 10.31 1.00
CA ASP A 295 8.08 10.89 1.95
C ASP A 295 7.86 12.38 1.66
N VAL A 296 6.73 12.91 2.08
CA VAL A 296 6.44 14.35 2.03
C VAL A 296 5.79 14.77 3.33
N ASP A 297 6.36 15.77 4.00
CA ASP A 297 5.67 16.51 5.05
C ASP A 297 4.69 17.50 4.41
N LEU A 298 3.39 17.24 4.59
CA LEU A 298 2.33 18.07 4.05
C LEU A 298 2.04 19.32 4.91
N LEU A 299 2.69 19.45 6.07
CA LEU A 299 2.66 20.62 6.94
C LEU A 299 3.82 21.59 6.68
N ASP A 300 4.83 21.20 5.89
CA ASP A 300 5.87 22.13 5.43
C ASP A 300 5.34 22.95 4.22
N PRO A 301 5.12 24.27 4.37
CA PRO A 301 4.60 25.14 3.29
C PRO A 301 5.53 25.24 2.08
N SER A 302 6.80 24.89 2.26
CA SER A 302 7.78 24.87 1.17
C SER A 302 7.91 23.50 0.49
N ALA A 303 7.48 22.41 1.14
CA ALA A 303 7.47 21.07 0.57
C ALA A 303 6.15 20.76 -0.16
N SER A 304 5.02 21.27 0.34
CA SER A 304 3.69 20.95 -0.18
C SER A 304 2.81 22.18 -0.41
N PRO A 305 2.09 22.27 -1.55
CA PRO A 305 1.11 23.33 -1.78
C PRO A 305 -0.11 23.22 -0.85
N LEU A 306 -0.31 22.09 -0.16
CA LEU A 306 -1.42 21.90 0.78
C LEU A 306 -1.25 22.67 2.09
N SER A 307 -0.02 22.99 2.49
CA SER A 307 0.27 23.71 3.74
C SER A 307 0.06 25.24 3.65
N ALA A 308 -0.37 25.78 2.50
CA ALA A 308 -0.51 27.23 2.30
C ALA A 308 -1.47 27.92 3.30
N LYS A 309 -2.30 27.16 4.03
CA LYS A 309 -3.06 27.63 5.19
C LYS A 309 -2.83 26.66 6.34
N ALA A 310 -2.08 27.09 7.37
CA ALA A 310 -1.63 26.27 8.50
C ALA A 310 -2.71 25.52 9.31
N GLN A 311 -4.00 25.76 9.04
CA GLN A 311 -5.12 25.17 9.76
C GLN A 311 -6.07 24.34 8.88
N ASP A 312 -5.94 24.41 7.55
CA ASP A 312 -6.88 23.76 6.64
C ASP A 312 -6.11 23.14 5.46
N LEU A 313 -5.69 21.88 5.67
CA LEU A 313 -5.19 21.04 4.60
C LEU A 313 -6.34 20.88 3.61
N ASN A 314 -6.21 21.45 2.42
CA ASN A 314 -7.22 21.47 1.37
C ASN A 314 -7.44 20.08 0.74
N LEU A 315 -7.85 19.13 1.58
CA LEU A 315 -8.07 17.73 1.28
C LEU A 315 -9.36 17.55 0.46
N PRO A 316 -9.48 16.45 -0.28
CA PRO A 316 -10.68 16.14 -1.05
C PRO A 316 -11.95 15.97 -0.21
N ALA A 317 -11.79 15.49 1.03
CA ALA A 317 -12.85 15.36 1.99
C ALA A 317 -12.28 15.50 3.42
N SER A 318 -13.13 15.94 4.34
CA SER A 318 -12.82 16.10 5.76
C SER A 318 -13.98 15.61 6.62
N ILE A 319 -13.66 15.15 7.84
CA ILE A 319 -14.66 14.72 8.81
C ILE A 319 -14.55 15.54 10.09
N GLU A 320 -15.68 15.74 10.75
CA GLU A 320 -15.76 16.29 12.10
C GLU A 320 -16.64 15.36 12.94
N ILE A 321 -16.28 15.18 14.20
CA ILE A 321 -17.00 14.31 15.13
C ILE A 321 -17.36 15.08 16.39
N LYS A 322 -18.60 14.90 16.84
CA LYS A 322 -19.13 15.46 18.08
C LYS A 322 -19.73 14.35 18.92
N THR A 323 -19.25 14.17 20.13
CA THR A 323 -19.68 13.12 21.06
C THR A 323 -20.44 13.72 22.25
N GLY A 324 -21.12 12.88 23.03
CA GLY A 324 -21.81 13.30 24.25
C GLY A 324 -23.01 14.22 23.99
N LEU A 325 -23.69 14.06 22.85
CA LEU A 325 -24.89 14.81 22.49
C LEU A 325 -26.13 14.20 23.18
N GLY A 326 -27.21 14.98 23.22
CA GLY A 326 -28.47 14.58 23.87
C GLY A 326 -28.48 14.84 25.38
N ALA A 327 -29.63 14.63 26.03
CA ALA A 327 -29.81 14.91 27.46
C ALA A 327 -28.96 14.01 28.36
N THR A 328 -28.72 12.77 27.93
CA THR A 328 -27.96 11.73 28.64
C THR A 328 -26.55 11.54 28.10
N GLY A 329 -26.15 12.28 27.05
CA GLY A 329 -24.84 12.14 26.41
C GLY A 329 -24.65 10.82 25.65
N SER A 330 -25.72 10.16 25.22
CA SER A 330 -25.67 8.87 24.51
C SER A 330 -25.41 9.02 23.01
N ASP A 331 -25.46 10.24 22.47
CA ASP A 331 -25.53 10.43 21.04
C ASP A 331 -24.20 11.00 20.52
N PHE A 332 -23.82 10.62 19.31
CA PHE A 332 -22.72 11.25 18.59
C PHE A 332 -23.08 11.49 17.13
N GLU A 333 -22.45 12.52 16.57
CA GLU A 333 -22.67 12.99 15.22
C GLU A 333 -21.33 13.07 14.47
N VAL A 334 -21.27 12.47 13.29
CA VAL A 334 -20.13 12.59 12.38
C VAL A 334 -20.57 13.34 11.13
N ARG A 335 -19.93 14.48 10.86
CA ARG A 335 -20.15 15.27 9.66
C ARG A 335 -19.03 15.04 8.67
N LEU A 336 -19.39 14.74 7.42
CA LEU A 336 -18.48 14.60 6.29
C LEU A 336 -18.67 15.76 5.33
N THR A 337 -17.60 16.49 5.04
CA THR A 337 -17.57 17.57 4.05
C THR A 337 -16.72 17.15 2.87
N VAL A 338 -17.18 17.46 1.66
CA VAL A 338 -16.51 17.05 0.41
C VAL A 338 -16.22 18.27 -0.45
N SER A 339 -15.03 18.31 -1.04
CA SER A 339 -14.58 19.43 -1.86
C SER A 339 -14.91 19.22 -3.35
N HIS A 340 -15.82 20.02 -3.90
CA HIS A 340 -16.34 19.88 -5.28
C HIS A 340 -15.29 20.03 -6.40
N ARG A 341 -14.12 20.59 -6.09
CA ARG A 341 -12.98 20.69 -7.03
C ARG A 341 -12.42 19.32 -7.46
N PHE A 342 -12.74 18.25 -6.73
CA PHE A 342 -12.34 16.87 -7.03
C PHE A 342 -13.46 16.01 -7.67
N TYR A 343 -14.57 16.65 -8.05
CA TYR A 343 -15.74 16.02 -8.70
C TYR A 343 -16.15 16.68 -10.00
N THR A 344 -15.85 17.97 -10.15
CA THR A 344 -16.22 18.73 -11.35
C THR A 344 -15.06 18.69 -12.34
N GLY A 345 -15.23 17.95 -13.43
CA GLY A 345 -14.62 18.37 -14.69
C GLY A 345 -15.19 19.74 -15.00
N SER A 346 -14.41 20.80 -14.70
CA SER A 346 -14.69 22.22 -14.93
C SER A 346 -16.07 22.52 -15.53
N ARG A 347 -17.07 22.77 -14.68
CA ARG A 347 -18.27 23.50 -15.08
C ARG A 347 -18.22 24.87 -14.42
N GLY A 348 -17.64 25.81 -15.16
CA GLY A 348 -17.80 27.26 -15.06
C GLY A 348 -17.94 27.88 -13.66
N ALA A 349 -16.84 28.39 -13.13
CA ALA A 349 -16.86 29.53 -12.22
C ALA A 349 -15.76 30.51 -12.66
N SER A 350 -16.19 31.60 -13.28
CA SER A 350 -15.38 32.78 -13.58
C SER A 350 -15.00 33.49 -12.28
N SER A 351 -13.72 33.50 -11.92
CA SER A 351 -13.01 34.69 -11.39
C SER A 351 -11.58 34.38 -10.95
N SER A 352 -10.67 35.26 -11.40
CA SER A 352 -9.28 35.48 -10.98
C SER A 352 -8.16 34.57 -11.53
N SER A 353 -7.44 35.17 -12.50
CA SER A 353 -6.04 34.94 -12.92
C SER A 353 -5.63 33.54 -13.38
N GLY A 354 -6.01 33.19 -14.60
CA GLY A 354 -5.37 32.11 -15.36
C GLY A 354 -3.99 32.53 -15.87
N ILE A 355 -2.93 32.04 -15.23
CA ILE A 355 -1.62 31.89 -15.88
C ILE A 355 -1.64 30.49 -16.50
N GLY A 356 -1.80 30.43 -17.82
CA GLY A 356 -1.76 29.19 -18.58
C GLY A 356 -0.42 28.47 -18.37
N SER A 357 -0.46 27.27 -17.79
CA SER A 357 0.69 26.40 -17.65
C SER A 357 1.05 25.80 -19.02
N ALA A 358 2.16 26.26 -19.61
CA ALA A 358 2.75 25.81 -20.88
C ALA A 358 3.27 24.36 -20.90
N ALA A 359 2.90 23.53 -19.92
CA ALA A 359 3.35 22.13 -19.81
C ALA A 359 2.52 21.14 -20.65
N ALA A 360 1.36 21.54 -21.17
CA ALA A 360 0.58 20.71 -22.10
C ALA A 360 0.94 20.93 -23.58
N SER A 361 1.65 22.03 -23.90
CA SER A 361 2.04 22.39 -25.26
C SER A 361 3.49 21.98 -25.63
N SER A 362 4.28 21.48 -24.69
CA SER A 362 5.65 21.01 -24.97
C SER A 362 5.72 19.54 -25.43
N LEU A 363 4.63 18.77 -25.30
CA LEU A 363 4.55 17.38 -25.77
C LEU A 363 4.22 17.26 -27.28
N SER A 364 3.75 18.34 -27.92
CA SER A 364 3.37 18.35 -29.34
C SER A 364 4.42 18.94 -30.30
N ASN A 365 5.42 19.68 -29.81
CA ASN A 365 6.25 20.53 -30.67
C ASN A 365 7.55 19.91 -31.22
N ASN A 366 7.77 18.60 -31.09
CA ASN A 366 8.93 17.93 -31.67
C ASN A 366 8.58 16.89 -32.76
N LEU A 367 7.46 17.12 -33.44
CA LEU A 367 7.02 16.34 -34.59
C LEU A 367 7.09 17.22 -35.85
N GLY A 368 7.98 16.86 -36.76
CA GLY A 368 8.09 17.48 -38.08
C GLY A 368 6.75 17.44 -38.82
N ALA A 369 6.49 18.50 -39.57
CA ALA A 369 5.27 18.72 -40.32
C ALA A 369 4.93 17.56 -41.28
N ARG A 370 3.74 16.97 -41.12
CA ARG A 370 3.01 16.28 -42.20
C ARG A 370 1.51 16.62 -42.12
N PRO A 371 0.81 16.66 -43.27
CA PRO A 371 -0.54 17.21 -43.34
C PRO A 371 -1.61 16.25 -42.79
N SER A 372 -2.74 16.86 -42.40
CA SER A 372 -3.90 16.28 -41.75
C SER A 372 -4.57 15.13 -42.51
N THR A 373 -4.91 14.05 -41.80
CA THR A 373 -6.23 13.37 -41.80
C THR A 373 -6.16 12.09 -40.96
N LEU A 374 -6.37 12.20 -39.64
CA LEU A 374 -7.04 11.21 -38.78
C LEU A 374 -7.00 11.77 -37.33
N ARG A 375 -8.16 12.19 -36.81
CA ARG A 375 -8.29 12.62 -35.40
C ARG A 375 -8.26 11.38 -34.51
N GLY A 376 -7.08 11.04 -33.99
CA GLY A 376 -6.92 10.21 -32.80
C GLY A 376 -6.91 11.09 -31.55
N ASN A 377 -7.80 10.81 -30.61
CA ASN A 377 -8.01 11.57 -29.38
C ASN A 377 -6.78 11.49 -28.46
N SER A 378 -5.90 12.50 -28.52
CA SER A 378 -4.79 12.68 -27.57
C SER A 378 -5.37 13.03 -26.19
N GLY A 379 -5.16 12.17 -25.19
CA GLY A 379 -5.74 12.27 -23.86
C GLY A 379 -5.41 13.58 -23.14
N GLU A 380 -6.41 14.45 -23.04
CA GLU A 380 -6.47 15.56 -22.09
C GLU A 380 -6.34 14.99 -20.67
N ALA A 381 -5.61 15.69 -19.79
CA ALA A 381 -5.50 15.29 -18.38
C ALA A 381 -6.90 15.30 -17.75
N LYS A 382 -7.48 14.11 -17.54
CA LYS A 382 -8.78 13.93 -16.92
C LYS A 382 -8.79 14.66 -15.57
N ALA A 383 -9.82 15.46 -15.32
CA ALA A 383 -10.02 16.15 -14.04
C ALA A 383 -9.92 15.15 -12.87
N PRO A 384 -9.43 15.58 -11.71
CA PRO A 384 -9.30 14.69 -10.57
C PRO A 384 -10.66 14.11 -10.19
N ALA A 385 -10.69 12.82 -9.87
CA ALA A 385 -11.91 12.09 -9.55
C ALA A 385 -11.75 11.38 -8.19
N LEU A 386 -12.58 11.76 -7.22
CA LEU A 386 -12.65 11.16 -5.89
C LEU A 386 -13.55 9.89 -5.92
N GLU A 387 -13.02 8.80 -5.40
CA GLU A 387 -13.58 7.45 -5.36
C GLU A 387 -13.39 6.84 -3.95
N ASP A 388 -14.06 5.72 -3.67
CA ASP A 388 -13.90 4.90 -2.45
C ASP A 388 -14.03 5.66 -1.11
N LEU A 389 -14.94 6.64 -1.05
CA LEU A 389 -15.15 7.49 0.13
C LEU A 389 -15.85 6.70 1.25
N THR A 390 -15.11 6.41 2.33
CA THR A 390 -15.60 5.63 3.48
C THR A 390 -15.14 6.24 4.80
N VAL A 391 -16.06 6.40 5.75
CA VAL A 391 -15.78 6.82 7.12
C VAL A 391 -15.89 5.60 8.03
N SER A 392 -14.86 5.33 8.81
CA SER A 392 -14.77 4.23 9.78
C SER A 392 -14.71 4.81 11.19
N ILE A 393 -15.64 4.41 12.05
CA ILE A 393 -15.75 4.93 13.43
C ILE A 393 -15.57 3.74 14.38
N PRO A 394 -14.39 3.59 15.01
CA PRO A 394 -14.16 2.54 16.00
C PRO A 394 -15.17 2.64 17.16
N ILE A 395 -15.72 1.48 17.54
CA ILE A 395 -16.71 1.35 18.59
C ILE A 395 -16.08 0.64 19.79
N SER A 396 -16.38 1.17 20.98
CA SER A 396 -15.94 0.60 22.25
C SER A 396 -16.54 -0.79 22.47
N SER A 397 -15.77 -1.73 23.01
CA SER A 397 -16.24 -3.09 23.31
C SER A 397 -17.38 -3.14 24.34
N PHE A 398 -17.61 -2.03 25.06
CA PHE A 398 -18.71 -1.88 26.01
C PHE A 398 -20.06 -1.52 25.35
N VAL A 399 -20.07 -1.21 24.06
CA VAL A 399 -21.31 -0.93 23.31
C VAL A 399 -21.99 -2.24 22.93
N ARG A 400 -23.22 -2.44 23.41
CA ARG A 400 -24.04 -3.62 23.08
C ARG A 400 -24.86 -3.40 21.82
N ASN A 401 -25.38 -2.18 21.66
CA ASN A 401 -26.24 -1.85 20.53
C ASN A 401 -26.04 -0.40 20.09
N ILE A 402 -26.27 -0.15 18.80
CA ILE A 402 -26.28 1.17 18.20
C ILE A 402 -27.69 1.43 17.69
N SER A 403 -28.39 2.35 18.35
CA SER A 403 -29.71 2.81 17.92
C SER A 403 -29.60 4.09 17.08
N ASP A 404 -30.63 4.36 16.29
CA ASP A 404 -30.73 5.56 15.44
C ASP A 404 -29.54 5.80 14.50
N LEU A 405 -28.93 4.74 13.98
CA LEU A 405 -27.92 4.81 12.91
C LEU A 405 -28.57 5.40 11.64
N ARG A 406 -28.43 6.72 11.45
CA ARG A 406 -29.07 7.45 10.35
C ARG A 406 -28.07 8.32 9.62
N ALA A 407 -27.78 7.95 8.38
CA ALA A 407 -26.98 8.75 7.46
C ALA A 407 -27.90 9.64 6.59
N THR A 408 -27.52 10.90 6.36
CA THR A 408 -28.25 11.76 5.41
C THR A 408 -27.95 11.43 3.95
N LYS A 409 -26.80 10.82 3.68
CA LYS A 409 -26.32 10.32 2.38
C LYS A 409 -25.46 9.08 2.57
N GLY A 410 -25.41 8.20 1.57
CA GLY A 410 -24.64 6.97 1.66
C GLY A 410 -25.27 5.93 2.59
N GLU A 411 -24.56 4.83 2.77
CA GLU A 411 -25.00 3.67 3.53
C GLU A 411 -24.07 3.47 4.73
N ALA A 412 -24.64 3.45 5.93
CA ALA A 412 -23.92 3.15 7.16
C ALA A 412 -24.27 1.73 7.63
N HIS A 413 -23.26 0.95 7.96
CA HIS A 413 -23.40 -0.42 8.40
C HIS A 413 -22.67 -0.64 9.71
N TRP A 414 -23.32 -1.37 10.61
CA TRP A 414 -22.75 -1.92 11.83
C TRP A 414 -23.57 -3.15 12.22
N SER A 415 -22.90 -4.20 12.66
CA SER A 415 -23.50 -5.40 13.21
C SER A 415 -22.93 -5.74 14.60
N PRO A 416 -23.70 -6.40 15.48
CA PRO A 416 -23.17 -6.85 16.77
C PRO A 416 -21.97 -7.79 16.58
N GLY A 417 -20.79 -7.34 17.03
CA GLY A 417 -19.51 -8.02 16.80
C GLY A 417 -18.52 -7.21 15.95
N ASP A 418 -19.01 -6.23 15.18
CA ASP A 418 -18.15 -5.29 14.47
C ASP A 418 -17.46 -4.33 15.43
N THR A 419 -16.16 -4.15 15.23
CA THR A 419 -15.34 -3.22 16.03
C THR A 419 -15.47 -1.77 15.58
N ALA A 420 -16.20 -1.50 14.49
CA ALA A 420 -16.36 -0.16 13.93
C ALA A 420 -17.65 -0.03 13.11
N ILE A 421 -18.23 1.17 13.07
CA ILE A 421 -19.24 1.54 12.07
C ILE A 421 -18.53 1.88 10.77
N GLU A 422 -19.00 1.33 9.65
CA GLU A 422 -18.50 1.67 8.31
C GLU A 422 -19.58 2.43 7.54
N TRP A 423 -19.31 3.70 7.23
CA TRP A 423 -20.19 4.58 6.47
C TRP A 423 -19.61 4.87 5.09
N ARG A 424 -20.25 4.32 4.05
CA ARG A 424 -19.81 4.39 2.66
C ARG A 424 -20.64 5.38 1.86
N ILE A 425 -19.96 6.20 1.05
CA ILE A 425 -20.60 7.18 0.18
C ILE A 425 -20.19 6.88 -1.26
N SER A 426 -21.16 6.61 -2.13
CA SER A 426 -20.86 6.36 -3.54
C SER A 426 -20.37 7.64 -4.24
N ALA A 427 -19.60 7.50 -5.33
CA ALA A 427 -19.12 8.66 -6.09
C ALA A 427 -20.25 9.57 -6.61
N LYS A 428 -21.41 8.98 -6.95
CA LYS A 428 -22.61 9.72 -7.39
C LYS A 428 -23.21 10.55 -6.26
N GLU A 429 -23.27 10.00 -5.05
CA GLU A 429 -23.79 10.72 -3.88
C GLU A 429 -22.82 11.80 -3.43
N ALA A 430 -21.52 11.51 -3.44
CA ALA A 430 -20.49 12.46 -3.04
C ALA A 430 -20.47 13.70 -3.95
N ALA A 431 -20.72 13.53 -5.25
CA ALA A 431 -20.90 14.65 -6.18
C ALA A 431 -22.13 15.53 -5.89
N ALA A 432 -23.12 15.00 -5.17
CA ALA A 432 -24.37 15.68 -4.81
C ALA A 432 -24.39 16.24 -3.37
N ILE A 433 -23.34 16.01 -2.57
CA ILE A 433 -23.19 16.60 -1.24
C ILE A 433 -23.00 18.10 -1.40
N SER A 434 -23.76 18.94 -0.68
CA SER A 434 -23.56 20.40 -0.71
C SER A 434 -22.35 20.81 0.13
N SER A 435 -21.97 22.10 0.08
CA SER A 435 -20.90 22.64 0.93
C SER A 435 -21.15 22.49 2.44
N ALA A 436 -22.40 22.24 2.86
CA ALA A 436 -22.75 21.98 4.26
C ALA A 436 -22.37 20.55 4.73
N GLY A 437 -21.97 19.67 3.80
CA GLY A 437 -21.64 18.28 4.09
C GLY A 437 -22.86 17.38 4.26
N CYS A 438 -22.60 16.11 4.58
CA CYS A 438 -23.59 15.13 5.03
C CYS A 438 -23.25 14.66 6.45
N VAL A 439 -24.22 14.03 7.11
CA VAL A 439 -24.14 13.73 8.55
C VAL A 439 -24.59 12.31 8.81
N LEU A 440 -23.88 11.63 9.70
CA LEU A 440 -24.26 10.37 10.33
C LEU A 440 -24.56 10.64 11.80
N ARG A 441 -25.76 10.29 12.25
CA ARG A 441 -26.15 10.31 13.66
C ARG A 441 -26.24 8.89 14.19
N CYS A 442 -25.78 8.70 15.42
CA CYS A 442 -25.80 7.43 16.14
C CYS A 442 -26.11 7.66 17.61
N SER A 443 -26.77 6.71 18.25
CA SER A 443 -26.93 6.65 19.70
C SER A 443 -26.37 5.33 20.20
N VAL A 444 -25.49 5.36 21.20
CA VAL A 444 -24.90 4.15 21.77
C VAL A 444 -25.68 3.69 22.98
N VAL A 445 -25.83 2.38 23.11
CA VAL A 445 -26.45 1.73 24.26
C VAL A 445 -25.45 0.74 24.84
N GLY A 446 -25.02 1.01 26.07
CA GLY A 446 -24.13 0.14 26.84
C GLY A 446 -24.91 -0.78 27.77
N GLU A 447 -24.17 -1.50 28.60
CA GLU A 447 -24.74 -2.37 29.64
C GLU A 447 -25.42 -1.54 30.73
N SER A 448 -26.68 -1.86 31.02
CA SER A 448 -27.44 -1.18 32.06
C SER A 448 -27.11 -1.78 33.44
N GLU A 449 -27.04 -0.96 34.49
CA GLU A 449 -26.88 -1.46 35.88
C GLU A 449 -28.08 -2.36 36.30
N ASP A 450 -29.22 -2.24 35.62
CA ASP A 450 -30.41 -3.07 35.88
C ASP A 450 -30.23 -4.53 35.43
N ASP A 451 -29.31 -4.80 34.50
CA ASP A 451 -28.97 -6.17 34.07
C ASP A 451 -28.05 -6.89 35.09
N GLU A 452 -27.35 -6.14 35.95
CA GLU A 452 -26.47 -6.68 37.00
C GLU A 452 -27.28 -7.31 38.15
N MET A 453 -28.55 -6.92 38.32
CA MET A 453 -29.44 -7.51 39.32
C MET A 453 -30.03 -8.87 38.88
N GLY A 454 -29.83 -9.26 37.61
CA GLY A 454 -30.29 -10.54 37.06
C GLY A 454 -29.23 -11.65 36.98
N THR A 455 -27.94 -11.33 37.14
CA THR A 455 -26.85 -12.32 36.96
C THR A 455 -25.71 -12.14 37.96
N SER A 456 -26.03 -12.19 39.26
CA SER A 456 -25.00 -12.34 40.29
C SER A 456 -24.54 -13.80 40.42
N LEU A 457 -23.61 -14.24 39.57
CA LEU A 457 -22.69 -15.33 39.89
C LEU A 457 -21.26 -15.02 39.41
N SER A 458 -20.40 -14.78 40.41
CA SER A 458 -18.95 -15.01 40.48
C SER A 458 -17.94 -13.93 40.02
N ASN A 459 -17.26 -13.42 41.05
CA ASN A 459 -15.85 -13.02 41.18
C ASN A 459 -15.31 -11.73 40.53
N GLY A 460 -14.93 -10.78 41.40
CA GLY A 460 -13.83 -9.85 41.12
C GLY A 460 -13.77 -8.55 41.93
N MET A 461 -13.48 -8.63 43.24
CA MET A 461 -12.83 -7.61 44.09
C MET A 461 -13.33 -6.14 44.02
N LYS A 462 -14.27 -5.76 44.91
CA LYS A 462 -14.52 -4.34 45.27
C LYS A 462 -13.75 -4.00 46.55
N ALA A 463 -12.87 -3.01 46.48
CA ALA A 463 -12.22 -2.42 47.64
C ALA A 463 -13.25 -1.55 48.40
N SER A 464 -13.72 -2.04 49.54
CA SER A 464 -14.56 -1.28 50.47
C SER A 464 -13.69 -0.46 51.40
N THR A 465 -13.73 0.86 51.28
CA THR A 465 -13.33 1.75 52.38
C THR A 465 -14.59 2.01 53.20
N TYR A 466 -14.65 1.40 54.39
CA TYR A 466 -15.66 1.67 55.39
C TYR A 466 -15.39 3.04 56.00
N ASP A 467 -16.40 3.91 56.03
CA ASP A 467 -16.45 5.04 56.94
C ASP A 467 -17.76 4.91 57.74
N TYR A 468 -17.60 4.75 59.05
CA TYR A 468 -18.67 4.56 60.03
C TYR A 468 -18.97 5.94 60.61
N ASP A 469 -20.21 6.39 60.54
CA ASP A 469 -20.76 7.24 61.58
C ASP A 469 -22.24 6.89 61.78
N ASP A 470 -22.50 6.46 63.01
CA ASP A 470 -23.75 5.95 63.56
C ASP A 470 -24.38 7.12 64.32
N ASP A 471 -25.63 7.47 64.04
CA ASP A 471 -26.47 8.17 65.01
C ASP A 471 -27.97 7.98 64.67
N TYR A 472 -28.64 7.32 65.61
CA TYR A 472 -30.09 7.12 65.67
C TYR A 472 -30.80 8.39 66.16
N GLN A 473 -31.85 8.88 65.47
CA GLN A 473 -33.14 9.22 66.13
C GLN A 473 -34.31 9.63 65.20
N THR A 474 -35.38 8.84 65.32
CA THR A 474 -36.83 9.17 65.40
C THR A 474 -37.56 9.96 64.29
N ASP A 475 -38.59 9.30 63.76
CA ASP A 475 -39.71 9.80 62.96
C ASP A 475 -40.45 11.00 63.57
N THR A 476 -40.67 12.04 62.76
CA THR A 476 -41.88 12.88 62.79
C THR A 476 -42.29 13.26 61.36
N PRO A 477 -43.58 13.16 60.96
CA PRO A 477 -44.00 13.45 59.60
C PRO A 477 -44.52 14.89 59.47
N LYS A 478 -43.97 15.68 58.54
CA LYS A 478 -44.56 16.95 58.03
C LYS A 478 -43.91 17.37 56.68
N PRO A 479 -44.56 18.25 55.89
CA PRO A 479 -45.19 17.90 54.62
C PRO A 479 -44.30 18.08 53.39
N LYS A 480 -44.69 17.39 52.30
CA LYS A 480 -44.10 17.48 50.96
C LYS A 480 -44.01 18.94 50.48
N SER A 481 -42.78 19.46 50.33
CA SER A 481 -42.50 20.59 49.44
C SER A 481 -42.05 20.05 48.08
N SER A 482 -42.71 20.52 47.03
CA SER A 482 -42.60 20.05 45.65
C SER A 482 -41.45 20.68 44.86
N SER A 483 -40.23 20.75 45.42
CA SER A 483 -39.08 21.33 44.72
C SER A 483 -37.87 20.41 44.49
N ASN A 484 -37.93 19.12 44.86
CA ASN A 484 -36.78 18.22 44.80
C ASN A 484 -36.69 17.29 43.57
N ASN A 485 -37.68 17.27 42.66
CA ASN A 485 -37.63 16.39 41.49
C ASN A 485 -36.58 16.82 40.44
N THR A 486 -36.30 18.12 40.32
CA THR A 486 -35.34 18.62 39.32
C THR A 486 -33.90 18.34 39.72
N ALA A 487 -33.57 18.38 41.02
CA ALA A 487 -32.23 18.10 41.53
C ALA A 487 -31.89 16.60 41.49
N ASN A 488 -32.85 15.73 41.80
CA ASN A 488 -32.67 14.27 41.73
C ASN A 488 -32.54 13.76 40.28
N ASN A 489 -33.32 14.32 39.34
CA ASN A 489 -33.17 14.00 37.91
C ASN A 489 -31.82 14.50 37.37
N ALA A 490 -31.39 15.71 37.74
CA ALA A 490 -30.09 16.24 37.32
C ALA A 490 -28.90 15.44 37.87
N ALA A 491 -29.01 14.85 39.06
CA ALA A 491 -27.98 13.96 39.62
C ALA A 491 -27.95 12.60 38.89
N GLY A 492 -29.11 12.04 38.56
CA GLY A 492 -29.23 10.80 37.77
C GLY A 492 -28.72 10.97 36.34
N ASP A 493 -29.03 12.09 35.70
CA ASP A 493 -28.56 12.40 34.35
C ASP A 493 -27.04 12.56 34.30
N LYS A 494 -26.43 13.24 35.29
CA LYS A 494 -24.96 13.33 35.41
C LYS A 494 -24.28 11.97 35.57
N LYS A 495 -24.89 11.04 36.33
CA LYS A 495 -24.37 9.68 36.48
C LYS A 495 -24.40 8.94 35.13
N LYS A 496 -25.53 9.03 34.41
CA LYS A 496 -25.69 8.44 33.07
C LYS A 496 -24.75 9.04 32.03
N THR A 497 -24.54 10.35 32.04
CA THR A 497 -23.57 11.01 31.15
C THR A 497 -22.16 10.47 31.36
N ARG A 498 -21.74 10.26 32.61
CA ARG A 498 -20.41 9.69 32.90
C ARG A 498 -20.28 8.24 32.45
N GLN A 499 -21.35 7.46 32.56
CA GLN A 499 -21.40 6.08 32.06
C GLN A 499 -21.33 6.04 30.52
N ASN A 500 -22.11 6.89 29.85
CA ASN A 500 -22.15 6.98 28.39
C ASN A 500 -20.86 7.55 27.79
N ALA A 501 -20.11 8.35 28.53
CA ALA A 501 -18.82 8.87 28.07
C ALA A 501 -17.81 7.74 27.70
N VAL A 502 -17.86 6.59 28.39
CA VAL A 502 -16.99 5.42 28.11
C VAL A 502 -17.40 4.67 26.83
N LEU A 503 -18.64 4.88 26.38
CA LEU A 503 -19.21 4.28 25.17
C LEU A 503 -18.95 5.12 23.91
N MET A 504 -18.57 6.39 24.07
CA MET A 504 -18.32 7.29 22.96
C MET A 504 -17.11 6.83 22.14
N PRO A 505 -17.14 7.01 20.80
CA PRO A 505 -15.97 6.78 19.97
C PRO A 505 -14.83 7.73 20.34
N GLY A 506 -13.59 7.22 20.36
CA GLY A 506 -12.39 8.03 20.61
C GLY A 506 -11.82 8.71 19.37
N SER A 507 -12.15 8.22 18.17
CA SER A 507 -11.76 8.82 16.90
C SER A 507 -12.69 8.40 15.77
N ALA A 508 -12.55 9.05 14.62
CA ALA A 508 -13.11 8.62 13.35
C ALA A 508 -12.04 8.71 12.27
N SER A 509 -12.06 7.78 11.32
CA SER A 509 -11.07 7.70 10.25
C SER A 509 -11.73 7.79 8.87
N LEU A 510 -11.11 8.52 7.95
CA LEU A 510 -11.59 8.73 6.59
C LEU A 510 -10.67 8.04 5.57
N SER A 511 -11.29 7.29 4.67
CA SER A 511 -10.66 6.64 3.51
C SER A 511 -11.21 7.22 2.21
N PHE A 512 -10.34 7.37 1.21
CA PHE A 512 -10.72 7.74 -0.15
C PHE A 512 -9.59 7.45 -1.16
N GLY A 513 -9.91 7.45 -2.45
CA GLY A 513 -8.95 7.48 -3.54
C GLY A 513 -9.19 8.66 -4.49
N VAL A 514 -8.14 9.32 -4.97
CA VAL A 514 -8.23 10.39 -5.99
C VAL A 514 -7.34 10.06 -7.17
N LYS A 515 -7.98 9.79 -8.32
CA LYS A 515 -7.27 9.63 -9.59
C LYS A 515 -6.94 11.00 -10.18
N GLY A 516 -5.74 11.16 -10.74
CA GLY A 516 -5.30 12.39 -11.40
C GLY A 516 -4.76 13.47 -10.46
N TRP A 517 -4.59 13.18 -9.17
CA TRP A 517 -4.10 14.13 -8.16
C TRP A 517 -3.09 13.48 -7.23
N LEU A 518 -2.07 14.26 -6.84
CA LEU A 518 -1.09 13.96 -5.80
C LEU A 518 -1.16 15.06 -4.73
N ALA A 519 -1.13 14.66 -3.46
CA ALA A 519 -1.15 15.58 -2.33
C ALA A 519 0.13 16.43 -2.24
N SER A 520 1.27 15.85 -2.60
CA SER A 520 2.55 16.57 -2.68
C SER A 520 2.60 17.64 -3.77
N GLY A 521 1.73 17.53 -4.78
CA GLY A 521 1.81 18.32 -6.00
C GLY A 521 2.99 17.97 -6.93
N LEU A 522 3.69 16.86 -6.67
CA LEU A 522 4.71 16.30 -7.55
C LEU A 522 4.08 15.89 -8.89
N LYS A 523 4.79 16.12 -9.98
CA LYS A 523 4.37 15.72 -11.33
C LYS A 523 5.58 15.31 -12.15
N VAL A 524 5.35 14.43 -13.13
CA VAL A 524 6.33 14.17 -14.19
C VAL A 524 6.41 15.42 -15.07
N ASP A 525 7.61 15.96 -15.21
CA ASP A 525 7.89 17.08 -16.11
C ASP A 525 8.27 16.57 -17.49
N SER A 526 9.25 15.66 -17.56
CA SER A 526 9.64 15.01 -18.80
C SER A 526 10.20 13.61 -18.57
N LEU A 527 10.07 12.75 -19.59
CA LEU A 527 10.69 11.44 -19.66
C LEU A 527 11.36 11.31 -21.02
N VAL A 528 12.69 11.24 -21.06
CA VAL A 528 13.50 11.27 -22.29
C VAL A 528 14.33 10.00 -22.38
N ILE A 529 14.52 9.51 -23.61
CA ILE A 529 15.46 8.42 -23.91
C ILE A 529 16.71 9.04 -24.51
N ASP A 530 17.86 8.78 -23.90
CA ASP A 530 19.14 9.16 -24.47
C ASP A 530 19.54 8.13 -25.52
N THR A 531 19.26 8.44 -26.79
CA THR A 531 19.54 7.55 -27.93
C THR A 531 21.02 7.31 -28.16
N LYS A 532 21.91 8.19 -27.69
CA LYS A 532 23.37 8.03 -27.84
C LYS A 532 23.92 7.02 -26.84
N ARG A 533 23.35 6.98 -25.64
CA ARG A 533 23.76 6.06 -24.56
C ARG A 533 23.00 4.73 -24.59
N SER A 534 21.82 4.72 -25.21
CA SER A 534 21.03 3.51 -25.42
C SER A 534 21.70 2.56 -26.42
N LYS A 535 21.55 1.25 -26.21
CA LYS A 535 22.08 0.20 -27.11
C LYS A 535 20.96 -0.72 -27.58
N GLY A 536 21.03 -1.20 -28.82
CA GLY A 536 20.03 -2.14 -29.36
C GLY A 536 18.62 -1.55 -29.53
N LEU A 537 18.49 -0.23 -29.47
CA LEU A 537 17.26 0.47 -29.79
C LEU A 537 17.17 0.61 -31.32
N GLY A 538 16.04 0.24 -31.92
CA GLY A 538 15.82 0.43 -33.36
C GLY A 538 15.90 1.90 -33.76
N GLU A 539 16.30 2.17 -35.00
CA GLU A 539 16.34 3.54 -35.52
C GLU A 539 14.95 4.19 -35.47
N GLY A 540 14.85 5.38 -34.89
CA GLY A 540 13.59 6.12 -34.79
C GLY A 540 12.56 5.59 -33.78
N VAL A 541 12.92 4.64 -32.90
CA VAL A 541 12.01 4.13 -31.86
C VAL A 541 11.53 5.25 -30.94
N ARG A 542 10.21 5.47 -30.95
CA ARG A 542 9.50 6.41 -30.06
C ARG A 542 8.48 5.60 -29.26
N PRO A 543 8.81 5.15 -28.04
CA PRO A 543 7.86 4.40 -27.24
C PRO A 543 6.66 5.27 -26.87
N TYR A 544 5.51 4.62 -26.73
CA TYR A 544 4.36 5.23 -26.09
C TYR A 544 4.71 5.59 -24.64
N LYS A 545 4.28 6.77 -24.16
CA LYS A 545 4.54 7.23 -22.80
C LYS A 545 3.21 7.54 -22.12
N GLY A 546 2.97 6.92 -20.97
CA GLY A 546 1.81 7.21 -20.13
C GLY A 546 2.24 7.64 -18.72
N VAL A 547 1.43 8.48 -18.08
CA VAL A 547 1.62 8.86 -16.68
C VAL A 547 0.30 8.76 -15.96
N LYS A 548 0.29 8.19 -14.75
CA LYS A 548 -0.87 8.20 -13.85
C LYS A 548 -0.48 8.74 -12.49
N TYR A 549 -1.45 9.39 -11.86
CA TYR A 549 -1.35 9.95 -10.53
C TYR A 549 -2.49 9.38 -9.70
N LEU A 550 -2.20 8.87 -8.52
CA LEU A 550 -3.19 8.34 -7.60
C LEU A 550 -2.81 8.74 -6.18
N THR A 551 -3.76 9.33 -5.45
CA THR A 551 -3.64 9.49 -4.00
C THR A 551 -4.64 8.58 -3.32
N VAL A 552 -4.25 7.85 -2.27
CA VAL A 552 -5.14 6.98 -1.50
C VAL A 552 -4.98 7.28 -0.01
N SER A 553 -6.08 7.27 0.72
CA SER A 553 -6.11 7.18 2.18
C SER A 553 -6.86 5.91 2.54
N ARG A 554 -6.26 5.02 3.34
CA ARG A 554 -6.90 3.82 3.87
C ARG A 554 -6.95 3.94 5.39
N LYS A 555 -8.06 4.45 5.92
CA LYS A 555 -8.19 4.90 7.32
C LYS A 555 -7.06 5.85 7.73
N GLY A 556 -6.49 6.57 6.76
CA GLY A 556 -5.28 7.37 6.95
C GLY A 556 -5.55 8.76 7.52
N ILE A 557 -6.78 9.28 7.40
CA ILE A 557 -7.16 10.58 7.95
C ILE A 557 -7.93 10.35 9.24
N GLU A 558 -7.27 10.49 10.38
CA GLU A 558 -7.84 10.29 11.72
C GLU A 558 -8.20 11.65 12.36
N VAL A 559 -9.41 11.75 12.91
CA VAL A 559 -9.85 12.86 13.76
C VAL A 559 -10.17 12.32 15.15
N ARG A 560 -9.48 12.84 16.16
CA ARG A 560 -9.63 12.42 17.57
C ARG A 560 -10.71 13.22 18.27
N CYS A 561 -11.36 12.61 19.27
CA CYS A 561 -12.41 13.24 20.09
C CYS A 561 -11.88 13.69 21.46
#